data_AF-A0A1H8AV80-F1
#
_entry.id   AF-A0A1H8AV80-F1
#
_cell.length_a   1.000
_cell.length_b   1.000
_cell.length_c   1.000
_cell.angle_alpha   90.00
_cell.angle_beta   90.00
_cell.angle_gamma   90.00
#
_symmetry.space_group_name_H-M   'P 1'
#
loop_
_entity.id
_entity.type
_entity.pdbx_description
1 polymer ?
#
loop_
_entity_poly.entity_id
_entity_poly.type
_entity_poly.pdbx_seq_one_letter_code
_entity_poly.pdbx_strand_id
1 'polypeptide(L)'
;MELGFKCTLISGYLSRFDFDHMAVVVELEQPYLVDVGFGEFFFRRPIPLNGDVLKDMSGDYRVITDEIYPDRFLLQQRKKDRWRTRYSFDLKQRQLKDFEQTYRWLADNPNAYKANLMLRKHLKNGFISLYNNKLTIIEDDIVRRIQIPKHLVLIT
;
A
#
# COMPACT_ATOMS: atom_id res chain seq x y z
N MET A 1 6.16 -5.15 -20.63
CA MET A 1 4.95 -4.32 -20.45
C MET A 1 4.08 -4.60 -21.67
N GLU A 2 3.10 -5.48 -21.54
CA GLU A 2 2.42 -6.12 -22.68
C GLU A 2 1.18 -5.37 -23.18
N LEU A 3 0.70 -4.36 -22.43
CA LEU A 3 -0.53 -3.62 -22.73
C LEU A 3 -0.29 -2.18 -23.25
N GLY A 4 0.96 -1.79 -23.50
CA GLY A 4 1.30 -0.49 -24.11
C GLY A 4 1.28 0.74 -23.19
N PHE A 5 0.93 0.60 -21.91
CA PHE A 5 1.07 1.69 -20.93
C PHE A 5 2.52 2.11 -20.78
N LYS A 6 2.77 3.38 -20.45
CA LYS A 6 4.09 3.85 -20.03
C LYS A 6 4.13 3.86 -18.51
N CYS A 7 4.89 2.92 -17.93
CA CYS A 7 4.99 2.79 -16.48
C CYS A 7 6.42 3.00 -15.98
N THR A 8 6.54 3.65 -14.83
CA THR A 8 7.78 3.93 -14.14
C THR A 8 7.74 3.27 -12.77
N LEU A 9 8.66 2.34 -12.50
CA LEU A 9 8.87 1.82 -11.15
C LEU A 9 9.54 2.90 -10.30
N ILE A 10 9.01 3.16 -9.11
CA ILE A 10 9.48 4.16 -8.16
C ILE A 10 9.70 3.54 -6.77
N SER A 11 10.45 4.24 -5.92
CA SER A 11 10.59 3.88 -4.50
C SER A 11 9.63 4.71 -3.66
N GLY A 12 8.88 4.05 -2.80
CA GLY A 12 8.27 4.68 -1.64
C GLY A 12 9.24 4.70 -0.46
N TYR A 13 9.01 5.64 0.45
CA TYR A 13 9.77 5.84 1.68
C TYR A 13 8.83 5.69 2.88
N LEU A 14 8.85 4.52 3.53
CA LEU A 14 7.97 4.19 4.68
C LEU A 14 8.54 4.61 6.05
N SER A 15 9.56 5.48 6.05
CA SER A 15 10.38 5.87 7.21
C SER A 15 11.17 4.73 7.87
N ARG A 16 11.31 3.56 7.22
CA ARG A 16 12.09 2.42 7.77
C ARG A 16 13.42 2.25 7.04
N PHE A 17 13.41 2.08 5.72
CA PHE A 17 14.62 1.94 4.93
C PHE A 17 14.45 2.60 3.56
N ASP A 18 15.56 2.95 2.92
CA ASP A 18 15.52 3.26 1.49
C ASP A 18 15.23 1.98 0.69
N PHE A 19 14.44 2.12 -0.38
CA PHE A 19 14.04 0.99 -1.23
C PHE A 19 13.27 -0.11 -0.46
N ASP A 20 12.47 0.26 0.54
CA ASP A 20 11.63 -0.70 1.29
C ASP A 20 10.23 -0.87 0.70
N HIS A 21 9.82 0.01 -0.21
CA HIS A 21 8.51 -0.02 -0.83
C HIS A 21 8.59 0.24 -2.32
N MET A 22 7.97 -0.63 -3.11
CA MET A 22 7.83 -0.48 -4.56
C MET A 22 6.44 0.02 -4.91
N ALA A 23 6.37 1.04 -5.75
CA ALA A 23 5.14 1.50 -6.36
C ALA A 23 5.38 1.80 -7.85
N VAL A 24 4.30 1.99 -8.60
CA VAL A 24 4.37 2.28 -10.03
C VAL A 24 3.65 3.59 -10.31
N VAL A 25 4.27 4.44 -11.13
CA VAL A 25 3.60 5.57 -11.76
C VAL A 25 3.23 5.18 -13.18
N VAL A 26 1.98 5.35 -13.55
CA VAL A 26 1.47 5.08 -14.90
C VAL A 26 1.09 6.40 -15.56
N GLU A 27 1.62 6.64 -16.75
CA GLU A 27 1.28 7.80 -17.57
C GLU A 27 0.03 7.50 -18.41
N LEU A 28 -1.04 8.27 -18.19
CA LEU A 28 -2.26 8.28 -18.99
C LEU A 28 -2.53 9.72 -19.46
N GLU A 29 -3.75 10.25 -19.29
CA GLU A 29 -4.05 11.69 -19.47
C GLU A 29 -3.33 12.57 -18.44
N GLN A 30 -2.99 11.99 -17.29
CA GLN A 30 -2.17 12.56 -16.23
C GLN A 30 -1.43 11.42 -15.52
N PRO A 31 -0.39 11.69 -14.72
CA PRO A 31 0.31 10.63 -14.00
C PRO A 31 -0.54 10.10 -12.84
N TYR A 32 -0.55 8.78 -12.70
CA TYR A 32 -1.27 8.07 -11.65
C TYR A 32 -0.35 7.19 -10.82
N LEU A 33 -0.52 7.23 -9.50
CA LEU A 33 0.07 6.27 -8.58
C LEU A 33 -0.74 4.98 -8.60
N VAL A 34 -0.06 3.87 -8.87
CA VAL A 34 -0.60 2.51 -8.85
C VAL A 34 0.23 1.68 -7.88
N ASP A 35 -0.46 1.17 -6.86
CA ASP A 35 0.19 0.41 -5.79
C ASP A 35 -0.73 -0.71 -5.30
N VAL A 36 -0.38 -1.93 -5.68
CA VAL A 36 -1.10 -3.16 -5.29
C VAL A 36 -0.36 -3.93 -4.18
N GLY A 37 0.80 -3.43 -3.74
CA GLY A 37 1.69 -4.10 -2.78
C GLY A 37 1.56 -3.59 -1.34
N PHE A 38 0.83 -2.49 -1.12
CA PHE A 38 0.86 -1.75 0.14
C PHE A 38 -0.01 -2.31 1.30
N GLY A 39 -0.08 -3.63 1.43
CA GLY A 39 -0.57 -4.34 2.62
C GLY A 39 -1.94 -3.87 3.14
N GLU A 40 -1.97 -3.20 4.30
CA GLU A 40 -3.21 -2.73 4.95
C GLU A 40 -3.88 -1.56 4.22
N PHE A 41 -3.13 -0.80 3.43
CA PHE A 41 -3.52 0.52 2.93
C PHE A 41 -3.73 0.58 1.42
N PHE A 42 -4.12 -0.53 0.81
CA PHE A 42 -4.45 -0.57 -0.61
C PHE A 42 -5.66 0.30 -0.97
N PHE A 43 -5.61 0.83 -2.18
CA PHE A 43 -6.69 1.51 -2.88
C PHE A 43 -6.90 0.76 -4.20
N ARG A 44 -8.15 0.63 -4.65
CA ARG A 44 -8.47 -0.23 -5.81
C ARG A 44 -8.25 0.43 -7.16
N ARG A 45 -8.02 1.73 -7.16
CA ARG A 45 -8.05 2.57 -8.35
C ARG A 45 -6.80 3.43 -8.37
N PRO A 46 -6.21 3.68 -9.55
CA PRO A 46 -5.08 4.59 -9.66
C PRO A 46 -5.40 5.94 -9.00
N ILE A 47 -4.46 6.50 -8.22
CA ILE A 47 -4.63 7.81 -7.57
C ILE A 47 -3.93 8.85 -8.43
N PRO A 48 -4.63 9.89 -8.91
CA PRO A 48 -3.98 10.95 -9.66
C PRO A 48 -3.00 11.74 -8.78
N LEU A 49 -1.89 12.20 -9.38
CA LEU A 49 -0.89 13.01 -8.68
C LEU A 49 -1.26 14.50 -8.59
N ASN A 50 -2.50 14.87 -8.96
CA ASN A 50 -2.98 16.24 -9.06
C ASN A 50 -3.64 16.80 -7.77
N GLY A 51 -3.73 15.98 -6.71
CA GLY A 51 -4.38 16.36 -5.45
C GLY A 51 -5.83 15.90 -5.28
N ASP A 52 -6.45 15.34 -6.32
CA ASP A 52 -7.84 14.88 -6.26
C ASP A 52 -8.02 13.76 -5.22
N VAL A 53 -9.18 13.79 -4.56
CA VAL A 53 -9.53 12.82 -3.53
C VAL A 53 -10.18 11.60 -4.14
N LEU A 54 -9.49 10.45 -4.06
CA LEU A 54 -10.05 9.14 -4.36
C LEU A 54 -10.79 8.59 -3.15
N LYS A 55 -12.12 8.47 -3.23
CA LYS A 55 -12.92 7.79 -2.20
C LYS A 55 -12.79 6.27 -2.32
N ASP A 56 -12.46 5.54 -1.27
CA ASP A 56 -12.42 4.07 -1.27
C ASP A 56 -13.04 3.51 0.02
N MET A 57 -13.47 2.25 0.00
CA MET A 57 -13.99 1.57 1.19
C MET A 57 -12.94 1.47 2.30
N SER A 58 -11.66 1.43 1.96
CA SER A 58 -10.57 1.40 2.94
C SER A 58 -10.26 2.79 3.54
N GLY A 59 -10.81 3.86 2.97
CA GLY A 59 -10.62 5.26 3.35
C GLY A 59 -10.52 6.15 2.11
N ASP A 60 -10.50 7.47 2.31
CA ASP A 60 -10.22 8.39 1.19
C ASP A 60 -8.71 8.57 1.03
N TYR A 61 -8.25 8.73 -0.20
CA TYR A 61 -6.84 8.86 -0.53
C TYR A 61 -6.60 10.09 -1.39
N ARG A 62 -5.39 10.64 -1.30
CA ARG A 62 -4.89 11.68 -2.20
C ARG A 62 -3.38 11.63 -2.26
N VAL A 63 -2.81 12.19 -3.32
CA VAL A 63 -1.40 12.50 -3.42
C VAL A 63 -1.22 14.01 -3.40
N ILE A 64 -0.36 14.53 -2.54
CA ILE A 64 0.01 15.94 -2.48
C ILE A 64 1.52 16.10 -2.59
N THR A 65 2.01 17.27 -2.97
CA THR A 65 3.43 17.61 -2.89
C THR A 65 3.86 17.79 -1.44
N ASP A 66 5.10 17.40 -1.11
CA ASP A 66 5.70 17.66 0.20
C ASP A 66 6.17 19.12 0.28
N GLU A 67 5.81 19.81 1.36
CA GLU A 67 6.17 21.22 1.58
C GLU A 67 7.66 21.40 1.95
N ILE A 68 8.28 20.37 2.52
CA ILE A 68 9.69 20.39 2.95
C ILE A 68 10.60 19.95 1.79
N TYR A 69 10.14 18.98 1.00
CA TYR A 69 10.89 18.40 -0.11
C TYR A 69 10.07 18.52 -1.41
N PRO A 70 10.20 19.62 -2.17
CA PRO A 70 9.34 19.90 -3.32
C PRO A 70 9.36 18.86 -4.45
N ASP A 71 10.40 18.03 -4.49
CA ASP A 71 10.57 16.90 -5.42
C ASP A 71 9.86 15.61 -4.96
N ARG A 72 9.24 15.63 -3.77
CA ARG A 72 8.56 14.49 -3.18
C ARG A 72 7.05 14.68 -3.18
N PHE A 73 6.39 13.54 -3.28
CA PHE A 73 4.96 13.38 -3.16
C PHE A 73 4.64 12.63 -1.87
N LEU A 74 3.50 12.93 -1.27
CA LEU A 74 2.96 12.30 -0.08
C LEU A 74 1.67 11.56 -0.44
N LEU A 75 1.68 10.23 -0.32
CA LEU A 75 0.43 9.48 -0.31
C LEU A 75 -0.22 9.66 1.06
N GLN A 76 -1.42 10.25 1.10
CA GLN A 76 -2.19 10.44 2.31
C GLN A 76 -3.47 9.62 2.28
N GLN A 77 -3.87 9.12 3.45
CA GLN A 77 -5.16 8.49 3.67
C GLN A 77 -5.94 9.25 4.75
N ARG A 78 -7.22 9.53 4.49
CA ARG A 78 -8.16 10.06 5.47
C ARG A 78 -8.95 8.93 6.11
N LYS A 79 -8.91 8.87 7.44
CA LYS A 79 -9.82 8.05 8.27
C LYS A 79 -10.33 8.92 9.42
N LYS A 80 -11.64 8.88 9.71
CA LYS A 80 -12.27 9.69 10.77
C LYS A 80 -11.87 11.17 10.69
N ASP A 81 -12.01 11.75 9.49
CA ASP A 81 -11.74 13.16 9.17
C ASP A 81 -10.30 13.64 9.37
N ARG A 82 -9.33 12.73 9.54
CA ARG A 82 -7.92 13.07 9.68
C ARG A 82 -7.09 12.46 8.55
N TRP A 83 -6.40 13.32 7.80
CA TRP A 83 -5.37 12.93 6.85
C TRP A 83 -4.14 12.43 7.59
N ARG A 84 -3.57 11.32 7.14
CA ARG A 84 -2.29 10.81 7.60
C ARG A 84 -1.46 10.39 6.41
N THR A 85 -0.22 10.85 6.35
CA THR A 85 0.77 10.35 5.39
C THR A 85 1.01 8.86 5.63
N ARG A 86 1.09 8.11 4.54
CA ARG A 86 1.34 6.67 4.53
C ARG A 86 2.75 6.36 4.09
N TYR A 87 3.18 6.96 2.99
CA TYR A 87 4.57 7.04 2.57
C TYR A 87 4.77 8.29 1.71
N SER A 88 6.04 8.67 1.54
CA SER A 88 6.44 9.63 0.52
C SER A 88 7.13 8.93 -0.64
N PHE A 89 7.22 9.55 -1.80
CA PHE A 89 7.92 9.01 -2.97
C PHE A 89 8.44 10.13 -3.87
N ASP A 90 9.42 9.81 -4.70
CA ASP A 90 9.86 10.65 -5.82
C ASP A 90 9.48 9.99 -7.16
N LEU A 91 9.61 10.72 -8.27
CA LEU A 91 9.37 10.18 -9.62
C LEU A 91 10.63 9.59 -10.26
N LYS A 92 11.70 9.37 -9.48
CA LYS A 92 12.95 8.84 -10.01
C LYS A 92 12.76 7.37 -10.37
N GLN A 93 12.94 7.07 -11.65
CA GLN A 93 12.86 5.72 -12.16
C GLN A 93 13.86 4.80 -11.43
N ARG A 94 13.35 3.67 -10.95
CA ARG A 94 14.11 2.61 -10.28
C ARG A 94 14.09 1.32 -11.09
N GLN A 95 15.01 0.43 -10.77
CA GLN A 95 15.09 -0.92 -11.29
C GLN A 95 14.86 -1.92 -10.15
N LEU A 96 14.34 -3.12 -10.44
CA LEU A 96 14.12 -4.14 -9.41
C LEU A 96 15.37 -4.44 -8.58
N LYS A 97 16.55 -4.41 -9.22
CA LYS A 97 17.85 -4.61 -8.57
C LYS A 97 18.14 -3.59 -7.45
N ASP A 98 17.57 -2.38 -7.54
CA ASP A 98 17.76 -1.34 -6.51
C ASP A 98 17.15 -1.76 -5.16
N PHE A 99 16.15 -2.65 -5.19
CA PHE A 99 15.43 -3.16 -4.01
C PHE A 99 16.00 -4.48 -3.48
N GLU A 100 16.86 -5.16 -4.24
CA GLU A 100 17.31 -6.51 -3.90
C GLU A 100 18.00 -6.59 -2.54
N GLN A 101 18.88 -5.63 -2.23
CA GLN A 101 19.61 -5.62 -0.98
C GLN A 101 18.67 -5.44 0.22
N THR A 102 17.78 -4.45 0.14
CA THR A 102 16.77 -4.20 1.18
C THR A 102 15.86 -5.41 1.33
N TYR A 103 15.37 -6.00 0.24
CA TYR A 103 14.53 -7.20 0.28
C TYR A 103 15.22 -8.41 0.92
N ARG A 104 16.48 -8.70 0.55
CA ARG A 104 17.25 -9.80 1.18
C ARG A 104 17.40 -9.57 2.68
N TRP A 105 17.78 -8.36 3.08
CA TRP A 105 17.89 -8.03 4.49
C TRP A 105 16.56 -8.17 5.23
N LEU A 106 15.46 -7.71 4.64
CA LEU A 106 14.12 -7.83 5.19
C LEU A 106 13.67 -9.30 5.33
N ALA A 107 14.06 -10.16 4.40
CA ALA A 107 13.74 -11.58 4.41
C ALA A 107 14.59 -12.37 5.44
N ASP A 108 15.87 -12.05 5.53
CA ASP A 108 16.83 -12.77 6.39
C ASP A 108 16.78 -12.30 7.85
N ASN A 109 16.27 -11.09 8.10
CA ASN A 109 16.24 -10.51 9.45
C ASN A 109 14.87 -10.72 10.13
N PRO A 110 14.76 -11.66 11.09
CA PRO A 110 13.49 -11.96 11.76
C PRO A 110 12.93 -10.80 12.59
N ASN A 111 13.71 -9.73 12.83
CA ASN A 111 13.28 -8.53 13.54
C ASN A 111 12.89 -7.37 12.60
N ALA A 112 13.12 -7.49 11.29
CA ALA A 112 12.80 -6.44 10.31
C ALA A 112 11.30 -6.11 10.27
N TYR A 113 10.48 -7.14 10.40
CA TYR A 113 9.04 -7.04 10.62
C TYR A 113 8.70 -7.67 11.96
N LYS A 114 7.80 -7.02 12.72
CA LYS A 114 7.16 -7.71 13.85
C LYS A 114 6.47 -8.95 13.26
N ALA A 115 6.69 -10.12 13.84
CA ALA A 115 6.16 -11.42 13.43
C ALA A 115 4.62 -11.50 13.54
N ASN A 116 3.92 -10.58 12.90
CA ASN A 116 2.49 -10.53 12.81
C ASN A 116 2.07 -11.19 11.50
N LEU A 117 1.16 -12.16 11.59
CA LEU A 117 0.50 -12.69 10.40
C LEU A 117 -0.44 -11.63 9.86
N MET A 118 -0.21 -11.17 8.63
CA MET A 118 -1.10 -10.25 7.95
C MET A 118 -1.50 -10.81 6.60
N LEU A 119 -2.79 -11.08 6.41
CA LEU A 119 -3.36 -11.43 5.12
C LEU A 119 -4.45 -10.43 4.79
N ARG A 120 -4.55 -10.07 3.51
CA ARG A 120 -5.60 -9.18 3.07
C ARG A 120 -5.99 -9.48 1.63
N LYS A 121 -7.29 -9.59 1.37
CA LYS A 121 -7.85 -9.96 0.07
C LYS A 121 -9.04 -9.07 -0.25
N HIS A 122 -9.04 -8.49 -1.45
CA HIS A 122 -10.20 -7.77 -1.96
C HIS A 122 -11.32 -8.72 -2.37
N LEU A 123 -12.56 -8.30 -2.07
CA LEU A 123 -13.81 -8.82 -2.60
C LEU A 123 -14.41 -7.76 -3.53
N LYS A 124 -15.40 -8.14 -4.33
CA LYS A 124 -16.09 -7.22 -5.26
C LYS A 124 -16.56 -5.94 -4.55
N ASN A 125 -17.24 -6.10 -3.41
CA ASN A 125 -17.82 -5.00 -2.63
C ASN A 125 -17.24 -4.93 -1.21
N GLY A 126 -15.99 -5.34 -1.02
CA GLY A 126 -15.48 -5.52 0.35
C GLY A 126 -14.06 -6.03 0.45
N PHE A 127 -13.59 -6.37 1.64
CA PHE A 127 -12.32 -7.05 1.82
C PHE A 127 -12.34 -7.99 3.02
N ILE A 128 -11.48 -8.99 2.95
CA ILE A 128 -11.13 -9.87 4.05
C ILE A 128 -9.74 -9.46 4.55
N SER A 129 -9.57 -9.31 5.86
CA SER A 129 -8.28 -9.09 6.48
C SER A 129 -8.08 -9.99 7.69
N LEU A 130 -6.98 -10.71 7.74
CA LEU A 130 -6.51 -11.41 8.93
C LEU A 130 -5.32 -10.64 9.50
N TYR A 131 -5.42 -10.21 10.74
CA TYR A 131 -4.29 -9.67 11.49
C TYR A 131 -4.09 -10.51 12.74
N ASN A 132 -2.97 -11.24 12.78
CA ASN A 132 -2.70 -12.29 13.75
C ASN A 132 -3.85 -13.30 13.80
N ASN A 133 -4.64 -13.24 14.86
CA ASN A 133 -5.77 -14.12 15.10
C ASN A 133 -7.11 -13.40 14.98
N LYS A 134 -7.16 -12.20 14.38
CA LYS A 134 -8.38 -11.43 14.19
C LYS A 134 -8.73 -11.35 12.70
N LEU A 135 -9.79 -12.05 12.33
CA LEU A 135 -10.39 -11.97 11.00
C LEU A 135 -11.42 -10.84 10.98
N THR A 136 -11.31 -9.94 10.00
CA THR A 136 -12.30 -8.91 9.71
C THR A 136 -12.77 -9.10 8.27
N ILE A 137 -14.08 -9.20 8.09
CA ILE A 137 -14.73 -9.26 6.79
C ILE A 137 -15.61 -8.02 6.69
N ILE A 138 -15.34 -7.19 5.70
CA ILE A 138 -16.20 -6.08 5.31
C ILE A 138 -16.75 -6.42 3.95
N GLU A 139 -18.06 -6.47 3.80
CA GLU A 139 -18.73 -6.69 2.52
C GLU A 139 -20.01 -5.88 2.52
N ASP A 140 -20.17 -5.04 1.50
CA ASP A 140 -21.20 -4.00 1.47
C ASP A 140 -21.12 -3.14 2.75
N ASP A 141 -22.23 -3.00 3.48
CA ASP A 141 -22.29 -2.27 4.76
C ASP A 141 -22.12 -3.18 5.99
N ILE A 142 -21.82 -4.47 5.78
CA ILE A 142 -21.73 -5.46 6.85
C ILE A 142 -20.27 -5.60 7.30
N VAL A 143 -20.04 -5.42 8.60
CA VAL A 143 -18.74 -5.64 9.24
C VAL A 143 -18.81 -6.82 10.19
N ARG A 144 -18.10 -7.91 9.86
CA ARG A 144 -17.94 -9.09 10.73
C ARG A 144 -16.53 -9.14 11.28
N ARG A 145 -16.40 -9.35 12.58
CA ARG A 145 -15.11 -9.53 13.27
C ARG A 145 -15.13 -10.84 14.03
N ILE A 146 -14.17 -11.69 13.74
CA ILE A 146 -14.07 -13.05 14.28
C ILE A 146 -12.70 -13.19 14.93
N GLN A 147 -12.70 -13.61 16.19
CA GLN A 147 -11.50 -14.00 16.91
C GLN A 147 -11.21 -15.47 16.60
N ILE A 148 -10.12 -15.76 15.90
CA ILE A 148 -9.68 -17.12 15.61
C ILE A 148 -8.98 -17.68 16.85
N PRO A 149 -9.42 -18.82 17.40
CA PRO A 149 -8.72 -19.50 18.48
C PRO A 149 -7.30 -19.91 18.06
N LYS A 150 -6.32 -19.74 18.96
CA LYS A 150 -4.90 -20.03 18.68
C LYS A 150 -4.60 -21.49 18.29
N HIS A 151 -5.52 -22.43 18.53
CA HIS A 151 -5.33 -23.86 18.26
C HIS A 151 -5.74 -24.31 16.85
N LEU A 152 -6.32 -23.43 16.03
CA LEU A 152 -6.51 -23.68 14.61
C LEU A 152 -5.20 -23.36 13.88
N VAL A 153 -4.21 -24.22 14.07
CA VAL A 153 -3.04 -24.27 13.19
C VAL A 153 -3.58 -24.59 11.80
N LEU A 154 -3.25 -23.75 10.81
CA LEU A 154 -3.55 -23.99 9.40
C LEU A 154 -3.06 -25.41 9.07
N ILE A 155 -4.01 -26.34 8.91
CA ILE A 155 -3.72 -27.67 8.37
C ILE A 155 -3.28 -27.41 6.93
N THR A 156 -2.00 -27.65 6.68
CA THR A 156 -1.37 -27.65 5.35
C THR A 156 -1.86 -28.81 4.52
#